data_AF-A0A8I2H9H1-F1
#
_entry.id   AF-A0A8I2H9H1-F1
#
_cell.length_a   1.000
_cell.length_b   1.000
_cell.length_c   1.000
_cell.angle_alpha   90.00
_cell.angle_beta   90.00
_cell.angle_gamma   90.00
#
_symmetry.space_group_name_H-M   'P 1'
#
loop_
_entity.id
_entity.type
_entity.pdbx_description
1 polymer ?
#
loop_
_entity_poly.entity_id
_entity_poly.type
_entity_poly.pdbx_seq_one_letter_code
_entity_poly.pdbx_strand_id
1 'polypeptide(L)'
;MLQIGTIIFGALIAALLRDYHQKQKTKVDTIHSLMDKAEILLTEIIADLQAVEEFCAVKMPLAANIQNNSRSKKDFKRLLEKRRLMAVAKETYLRKIFSEINNQDKKIYPVPTDKLFRLKRAIGEFYDDPSSASALAKVVAEKNELLLSFHRQPVIWFPWF
;
A
#
# COMPACT_ATOMS: atom_id res chain seq x y z
N MET A 1 41.61 0.69 41.78
CA MET A 1 40.69 1.82 41.53
C MET A 1 40.54 2.12 40.03
N LEU A 2 41.63 2.26 39.25
CA LEU A 2 41.56 2.61 37.81
C LEU A 2 40.87 1.55 36.92
N GLN A 3 41.05 0.25 37.19
CA GLN A 3 40.47 -0.84 36.38
C GLN A 3 38.96 -1.04 36.57
N ILE A 4 38.41 -0.69 37.73
CA ILE A 4 36.97 -0.82 37.97
C ILE A 4 36.21 0.27 37.20
N GLY A 5 36.78 1.48 37.12
CA GLY A 5 36.22 2.60 36.35
C GLY A 5 36.14 2.34 34.85
N THR A 6 37.15 1.69 34.26
CA THR A 6 37.14 1.33 32.82
C THR A 6 36.17 0.20 32.50
N ILE A 7 35.99 -0.77 33.41
CA ILE A 7 34.99 -1.84 33.26
C ILE A 7 33.57 -1.27 33.31
N ILE A 8 33.30 -0.34 34.23
CA ILE A 8 31.99 0.34 34.33
C ILE A 8 31.71 1.18 33.08
N PHE A 9 32.70 1.94 32.59
CA PHE A 9 32.55 2.76 31.39
C PHE A 9 32.35 1.92 30.12
N GLY A 10 33.09 0.81 29.97
CA GLY A 10 32.91 -0.13 28.86
C GLY A 10 31.54 -0.83 28.90
N ALA A 11 31.06 -1.22 30.09
CA ALA A 11 29.73 -1.78 30.26
C ALA A 11 28.61 -0.76 29.92
N LEU A 12 28.82 0.52 30.25
CA LEU A 12 27.89 1.60 29.92
C LEU A 12 27.78 1.81 28.39
N ILE A 13 28.91 1.83 27.69
CA ILE A 13 28.94 1.97 26.22
C ILE A 13 28.30 0.74 25.55
N ALA A 14 28.58 -0.47 26.04
CA ALA A 14 27.97 -1.69 25.51
C ALA A 14 26.45 -1.72 25.73
N ALA A 15 25.96 -1.26 26.89
CA ALA A 15 24.54 -1.13 27.16
C ALA A 15 23.87 -0.11 26.23
N LEU A 16 24.50 1.06 26.02
CA LEU A 16 24.00 2.09 25.11
C LEU A 16 23.97 1.61 23.65
N LEU A 17 25.00 0.89 23.19
CA LEU A 17 25.05 0.29 21.86
C LEU A 17 23.97 -0.78 21.68
N ARG A 18 23.75 -1.62 22.70
CA ARG A 18 22.69 -2.63 22.68
C ARG A 18 21.31 -2.00 22.61
N ASP A 19 21.04 -0.98 23.43
CA ASP A 19 19.78 -0.25 23.41
C ASP A 19 19.53 0.46 22.08
N TYR A 20 20.59 1.05 21.51
CA TYR A 20 20.54 1.66 20.18
C TYR A 20 20.22 0.63 19.10
N HIS A 21 20.93 -0.50 19.07
CA HIS A 21 20.67 -1.60 18.15
C HIS A 21 19.27 -2.18 18.30
N GLN A 22 18.78 -2.31 19.53
CA GLN A 22 17.44 -2.83 19.80
C GLN A 22 16.37 -1.87 19.30
N LYS A 23 16.52 -0.55 19.54
CA LYS A 23 15.61 0.49 19.00
C LYS A 23 15.64 0.54 17.47
N GLN A 24 16.80 0.43 16.85
CA GLN A 24 16.96 0.33 15.39
C GLN A 24 16.22 -0.89 14.85
N LYS A 25 16.44 -2.07 15.45
CA LYS A 25 15.77 -3.31 15.04
C LYS A 25 14.24 -3.20 15.13
N THR A 26 13.70 -2.73 16.25
CA THR A 26 12.25 -2.57 16.42
C THR A 26 11.63 -1.61 15.41
N LYS A 27 12.34 -0.53 15.05
CA LYS A 27 11.89 0.38 13.99
C LYS A 27 11.82 -0.32 12.63
N VAL A 28 12.86 -1.07 12.26
CA VAL A 28 12.89 -1.80 11.00
C VAL A 28 11.80 -2.88 10.95
N ASP A 29 11.64 -3.67 12.02
CA ASP A 29 10.58 -4.67 12.12
C ASP A 29 9.18 -4.04 11.96
N THR A 30 8.97 -2.85 12.54
CA THR A 30 7.72 -2.09 12.40
C THR A 30 7.49 -1.64 10.96
N ILE A 31 8.52 -1.13 10.29
CA ILE A 31 8.44 -0.69 8.89
C ILE A 31 8.11 -1.88 7.98
N HIS A 32 8.81 -3.01 8.13
CA HIS A 32 8.55 -4.23 7.36
C HIS A 32 7.11 -4.71 7.57
N SER A 33 6.63 -4.78 8.82
CA SER A 33 5.25 -5.16 9.10
C SER A 33 4.22 -4.21 8.45
N LEU A 34 4.50 -2.91 8.41
CA LEU A 34 3.64 -1.92 7.74
C LEU A 34 3.69 -2.07 6.20
N MET A 35 4.84 -2.42 5.63
CA MET A 35 5.00 -2.69 4.20
C MET A 35 4.23 -3.94 3.77
N ASP A 36 4.31 -5.02 4.55
CA ASP A 36 3.54 -6.24 4.30
C ASP A 36 2.03 -5.94 4.32
N LYS A 37 1.56 -5.13 5.28
CA LYS A 37 0.17 -4.68 5.35
C LYS A 37 -0.23 -3.85 4.13
N ALA A 38 0.65 -2.97 3.65
CA ALA A 38 0.40 -2.17 2.45
C ALA A 38 0.30 -3.07 1.20
N GLU A 39 1.16 -4.07 1.07
CA GLU A 39 1.15 -5.02 -0.04
C GLU A 39 -0.12 -5.89 -0.06
N ILE A 40 -0.53 -6.40 1.11
CA ILE A 40 -1.79 -7.14 1.26
C ILE A 40 -2.96 -6.26 0.81
N LEU A 41 -3.03 -5.03 1.31
CA LEU A 41 -4.10 -4.10 0.97
C LEU A 41 -4.15 -3.77 -0.53
N LEU A 42 -2.99 -3.57 -1.16
CA LEU A 42 -2.89 -3.34 -2.61
C LEU A 42 -3.35 -4.56 -3.41
N THR A 43 -3.03 -5.76 -2.94
CA THR A 43 -3.47 -7.01 -3.57
C THR A 43 -4.97 -7.21 -3.43
N GLU A 44 -5.55 -6.89 -2.28
CA GLU A 44 -7.00 -6.90 -2.09
C GLU A 44 -7.71 -5.90 -2.99
N ILE A 45 -7.16 -4.70 -3.20
CA ILE A 45 -7.74 -3.72 -4.14
C ILE A 45 -7.80 -4.33 -5.55
N ILE A 46 -6.73 -4.98 -6.02
CA ILE A 46 -6.72 -5.61 -7.35
C ILE A 46 -7.74 -6.76 -7.43
N ALA A 47 -7.80 -7.61 -6.40
CA ALA A 47 -8.78 -8.70 -6.36
C ALA A 47 -10.23 -8.19 -6.39
N ASP A 48 -10.51 -7.09 -5.68
CA ASP A 48 -11.82 -6.42 -5.74
C ASP A 48 -12.13 -5.87 -7.13
N LEU A 49 -11.12 -5.30 -7.83
CA LEU A 49 -11.30 -4.78 -9.19
C LEU A 49 -11.53 -5.91 -10.21
N GLN A 50 -10.79 -7.03 -10.10
CA GLN A 50 -11.02 -8.23 -10.91
C GLN A 50 -12.45 -8.77 -10.74
N ALA A 51 -12.93 -8.85 -9.50
CA ALA A 51 -14.31 -9.25 -9.22
C ALA A 51 -15.35 -8.29 -9.84
N VAL A 52 -15.02 -7.00 -9.96
CA VAL A 52 -15.87 -6.02 -10.65
C VAL A 52 -15.85 -6.23 -12.17
N GLU A 53 -14.70 -6.54 -12.76
CA GLU A 53 -14.57 -6.86 -14.19
C GLU A 53 -15.42 -8.09 -14.55
N GLU A 54 -15.27 -9.19 -13.81
CA GLU A 54 -16.08 -10.41 -14.00
C GLU A 54 -17.58 -10.13 -13.84
N PHE A 55 -17.96 -9.35 -12.83
CA PHE A 55 -19.33 -8.95 -12.62
C PHE A 55 -19.89 -8.11 -13.77
N CYS A 56 -19.09 -7.18 -14.31
CA CYS A 56 -19.47 -6.36 -15.46
C CYS A 56 -19.61 -7.22 -16.73
N ALA A 57 -18.69 -8.15 -16.98
CA ALA A 57 -18.74 -9.06 -18.12
C ALA A 57 -20.02 -9.91 -18.12
N VAL A 58 -20.47 -10.37 -16.94
CA VAL A 58 -21.70 -11.17 -16.82
C VAL A 58 -22.96 -10.29 -16.87
N LYS A 59 -22.96 -9.12 -16.21
CA LYS A 59 -24.19 -8.32 -16.00
C LYS A 59 -24.43 -7.24 -17.05
N MET A 60 -23.40 -6.73 -17.74
CA MET A 60 -23.57 -5.73 -18.81
C MET A 60 -24.37 -6.26 -20.00
N PRO A 61 -24.11 -7.47 -20.54
CA PRO A 61 -24.91 -8.02 -21.65
C PRO A 61 -26.37 -8.23 -21.26
N LEU A 62 -26.59 -8.69 -20.02
CA LEU A 62 -27.93 -8.86 -19.44
C LEU A 62 -28.63 -7.50 -19.29
N ALA A 63 -27.95 -6.47 -18.79
CA ALA A 63 -28.51 -5.12 -18.64
C ALA A 63 -28.75 -4.41 -19.98
N ALA A 64 -27.95 -4.69 -21.01
CA ALA A 64 -28.14 -4.19 -22.37
C ALA A 64 -29.37 -4.83 -23.03
N ASN A 65 -29.56 -6.15 -22.87
CA ASN A 65 -30.73 -6.87 -23.37
C ASN A 65 -32.01 -6.55 -22.60
N ILE A 66 -31.90 -6.15 -21.32
CA ILE A 66 -33.03 -5.64 -20.54
C ILE A 66 -33.22 -4.14 -20.86
N GLN A 67 -33.70 -3.84 -22.06
CA GLN A 67 -34.04 -2.46 -22.45
C GLN A 67 -35.16 -1.83 -21.60
N ASN A 68 -35.98 -2.65 -20.89
CA ASN A 68 -37.21 -2.18 -20.25
C ASN A 68 -37.22 -2.12 -18.71
N ASN A 69 -36.17 -2.55 -18.00
CA ASN A 69 -36.20 -2.60 -16.53
C ASN A 69 -35.20 -1.62 -15.90
N SER A 70 -35.63 -0.35 -15.82
CA SER A 70 -34.85 0.78 -15.26
C SER A 70 -34.35 0.53 -13.83
N ARG A 71 -35.03 -0.34 -13.07
CA ARG A 71 -34.67 -0.74 -11.71
C ARG A 71 -33.36 -1.54 -11.67
N SER A 72 -33.20 -2.52 -12.57
CA SER A 72 -31.98 -3.35 -12.68
C SER A 72 -30.73 -2.53 -13.04
N LYS A 73 -30.88 -1.56 -13.97
CA LYS A 73 -29.79 -0.62 -14.33
C LYS A 73 -29.40 0.29 -13.17
N LYS A 74 -30.37 0.78 -12.39
CA LYS A 74 -30.11 1.60 -11.19
C LYS A 74 -29.41 0.80 -10.10
N ASP A 75 -29.83 -0.43 -9.86
CA ASP A 75 -29.25 -1.30 -8.84
C ASP A 75 -27.80 -1.68 -9.20
N PHE A 76 -27.52 -1.95 -10.48
CA PHE A 76 -26.17 -2.18 -10.98
C PHE A 76 -25.24 -0.98 -10.75
N LYS A 77 -25.68 0.24 -11.13
CA LYS A 77 -24.91 1.47 -10.89
C LYS A 77 -24.68 1.73 -9.40
N ARG A 78 -25.69 1.49 -8.55
CA ARG A 78 -25.57 1.65 -7.10
C ARG A 78 -24.54 0.68 -6.50
N LEU A 79 -24.49 -0.55 -7.01
CA LEU A 79 -23.54 -1.56 -6.56
C LEU A 79 -22.10 -1.23 -6.99
N LEU A 80 -21.92 -0.75 -8.22
CA LEU A 80 -20.64 -0.23 -8.71
C LEU A 80 -20.15 0.95 -7.87
N GLU A 81 -21.02 1.91 -7.58
CA GLU A 81 -20.65 3.06 -6.75
C GLU A 81 -20.27 2.63 -5.32
N LYS A 82 -20.98 1.66 -4.74
CA LYS A 82 -20.59 1.09 -3.43
C LYS A 82 -19.18 0.48 -3.48
N ARG A 83 -18.84 -0.26 -4.53
CA ARG A 83 -17.50 -0.86 -4.72
C ARG A 83 -16.43 0.22 -4.89
N ARG A 84 -16.73 1.27 -5.67
CA ARG A 84 -15.85 2.44 -5.83
C ARG A 84 -15.54 3.12 -4.49
N LEU A 85 -16.55 3.33 -3.65
CA LEU A 85 -16.36 3.91 -2.31
C LEU A 85 -15.49 3.04 -1.40
N MET A 86 -15.61 1.71 -1.51
CA MET A 86 -14.74 0.78 -0.77
C MET A 86 -13.28 0.88 -1.25
N ALA A 87 -13.04 0.99 -2.55
CA ALA A 87 -11.68 1.20 -3.09
C ALA A 87 -11.07 2.52 -2.60
N VAL A 88 -11.86 3.60 -2.55
CA VAL A 88 -11.42 4.90 -2.00
C VAL A 88 -11.09 4.80 -0.51
N ALA A 89 -11.88 4.06 0.28
CA ALA A 89 -11.59 3.83 1.69
C ALA A 89 -10.28 3.06 1.90
N LYS A 90 -10.03 2.02 1.09
CA LYS A 90 -8.76 1.27 1.09
C LYS A 90 -7.58 2.16 0.69
N GLU A 91 -7.74 3.01 -0.31
CA GLU A 91 -6.72 4.00 -0.71
C GLU A 91 -6.40 5.01 0.41
N THR A 92 -7.42 5.46 1.14
CA THR A 92 -7.25 6.34 2.30
C THR A 92 -6.46 5.63 3.42
N TYR A 93 -6.74 4.36 3.66
CA TYR A 93 -6.02 3.55 4.64
C TYR A 93 -4.56 3.31 4.22
N LEU A 94 -4.32 3.07 2.93
CA LEU A 94 -2.98 2.95 2.35
C LEU A 94 -2.13 4.21 2.59
N ARG A 95 -2.71 5.41 2.41
CA ARG A 95 -2.02 6.68 2.73
C ARG A 95 -1.64 6.80 4.20
N LYS A 96 -2.48 6.30 5.11
CA LYS A 96 -2.18 6.31 6.56
C LYS A 96 -0.99 5.41 6.85
N ILE A 97 -0.95 4.20 6.28
CA ILE A 97 0.19 3.28 6.42
C ILE A 97 1.48 3.95 5.94
N PHE A 98 1.48 4.59 4.77
CA PHE A 98 2.68 5.28 4.28
C PHE A 98 3.09 6.49 5.12
N SER A 99 2.12 7.22 5.68
CA SER A 99 2.43 8.30 6.61
C SER A 99 3.08 7.76 7.89
N GLU A 100 2.64 6.59 8.35
CA GLU A 100 3.18 5.92 9.53
C GLU A 100 4.59 5.37 9.30
N ILE A 101 4.85 4.78 8.13
CA ILE A 101 6.20 4.39 7.69
C ILE A 101 7.13 5.61 7.65
N ASN A 102 6.70 6.71 7.03
CA ASN A 102 7.47 7.96 6.99
C ASN A 102 7.71 8.53 8.39
N ASN A 103 6.78 8.38 9.33
CA ASN A 103 6.99 8.81 10.72
C ASN A 103 8.04 7.98 11.46
N GLN A 104 8.25 6.71 11.10
CA GLN A 104 9.32 5.88 11.66
C GLN A 104 10.70 6.34 11.17
N ASP A 105 10.83 6.63 9.87
CA ASP A 105 12.05 7.20 9.30
C ASP A 105 11.79 8.06 8.05
N LYS A 106 11.78 9.38 8.25
CA LYS A 106 11.50 10.38 7.20
C LYS A 106 12.59 10.49 6.15
N LYS A 107 13.84 10.18 6.51
CA LYS A 107 15.00 10.34 5.61
C LYS A 107 15.04 9.20 4.61
N ILE A 108 14.66 8.02 5.08
CA ILE A 108 14.76 6.78 4.34
C ILE A 108 13.46 6.53 3.58
N TYR A 109 12.29 6.74 4.18
CA TYR A 109 11.01 6.42 3.55
C TYR A 109 10.12 7.65 3.29
N PRO A 110 10.41 8.46 2.25
CA PRO A 110 9.51 9.52 1.84
C PRO A 110 8.18 8.92 1.35
N VAL A 111 7.06 9.59 1.65
CA VAL A 111 5.75 9.20 1.12
C VAL A 111 5.76 9.34 -0.41
N PRO A 112 5.54 8.26 -1.19
CA PRO A 112 5.58 8.32 -2.65
C PRO A 112 4.28 8.89 -3.22
N THR A 113 4.05 10.17 -2.93
CA THR A 113 2.78 10.87 -3.19
C THR A 113 2.39 10.83 -4.66
N ASP A 114 3.34 11.00 -5.58
CA ASP A 114 3.08 10.95 -7.03
C ASP A 114 2.58 9.58 -7.48
N LYS A 115 3.21 8.50 -7.00
CA LYS A 115 2.81 7.12 -7.33
C LYS A 115 1.45 6.77 -6.73
N LEU A 116 1.18 7.25 -5.52
CA LEU A 116 -0.14 7.15 -4.89
C LEU A 116 -1.23 7.87 -5.68
N PHE A 117 -0.93 9.06 -6.23
CA PHE A 117 -1.87 9.78 -7.08
C PHE A 117 -2.09 9.08 -8.41
N ARG A 118 -1.05 8.52 -9.03
CA ARG A 118 -1.19 7.73 -10.26
C ARG A 118 -2.03 6.47 -10.03
N LEU A 119 -1.78 5.74 -8.96
CA LEU A 119 -2.59 4.58 -8.57
C LEU A 119 -4.06 4.98 -8.35
N LYS A 120 -4.33 6.05 -7.59
CA LYS A 120 -5.68 6.56 -7.36
C LYS A 120 -6.38 6.92 -8.68
N ARG A 121 -5.66 7.56 -9.59
CA ARG A 121 -6.18 7.92 -10.92
C ARG A 121 -6.49 6.68 -11.75
N ALA A 122 -5.60 5.69 -11.78
CA ALA A 122 -5.81 4.44 -12.50
C ALA A 122 -7.04 3.68 -11.96
N ILE A 123 -7.24 3.65 -10.64
CA ILE A 123 -8.46 3.08 -10.04
C ILE A 123 -9.70 3.85 -10.48
N GLY A 124 -9.64 5.19 -10.51
CA GLY A 124 -10.73 6.03 -11.01
C GLY A 124 -11.10 5.70 -12.45
N GLU A 125 -10.09 5.66 -13.33
CA GLU A 125 -10.25 5.34 -14.77
C GLU A 125 -10.82 3.93 -14.98
N PHE A 126 -10.47 2.95 -14.14
CA PHE A 126 -11.09 1.62 -14.17
C PHE A 126 -12.58 1.67 -13.85
N TYR A 127 -13.03 2.46 -12.88
CA TYR A 127 -14.47 2.55 -12.59
C TYR A 127 -15.24 3.35 -13.65
N ASP A 128 -14.56 4.21 -14.42
CA ASP A 128 -15.15 4.90 -15.57
C ASP A 128 -15.37 3.94 -16.76
N ASP A 129 -14.46 2.97 -16.97
CA ASP A 129 -14.63 1.88 -17.93
C ASP A 129 -14.13 0.51 -17.38
N PRO A 130 -14.96 -0.19 -16.59
CA PRO A 130 -14.57 -1.45 -15.94
C PRO A 130 -14.56 -2.64 -16.90
N SER A 131 -14.98 -2.46 -18.15
CA SER A 131 -14.95 -3.51 -19.19
C SER A 131 -13.64 -3.58 -19.96
N SER A 132 -12.76 -2.61 -19.77
CA SER A 132 -11.48 -2.53 -20.48
C SER A 132 -10.37 -3.27 -19.75
N ALA A 133 -9.87 -4.35 -20.35
CA ALA A 133 -8.71 -5.10 -19.84
C ALA A 133 -7.45 -4.21 -19.68
N SER A 134 -7.34 -3.15 -20.50
CA SER A 134 -6.24 -2.18 -20.39
C SER A 134 -6.29 -1.34 -19.11
N ALA A 135 -7.48 -1.09 -18.57
CA ALA A 135 -7.67 -0.30 -17.36
C ALA A 135 -7.18 -1.08 -16.12
N LEU A 136 -7.50 -2.39 -16.02
CA LEU A 136 -6.98 -3.23 -14.94
C LEU A 136 -5.46 -3.38 -15.02
N ALA A 137 -4.92 -3.64 -16.22
CA ALA A 137 -3.48 -3.75 -16.42
C ALA A 137 -2.73 -2.47 -15.97
N LYS A 138 -3.31 -1.29 -16.20
CA LYS A 138 -2.78 -0.01 -15.73
C LYS A 138 -2.75 0.07 -14.20
N VAL A 139 -3.79 -0.38 -13.51
CA VAL A 139 -3.80 -0.43 -12.03
C VAL A 139 -2.73 -1.38 -11.48
N VAL A 140 -2.57 -2.55 -12.11
CA VAL A 140 -1.51 -3.52 -11.73
C VAL A 140 -0.12 -2.94 -11.94
N ALA A 141 0.11 -2.23 -13.05
CA ALA A 141 1.38 -1.58 -13.34
C ALA A 141 1.73 -0.51 -12.28
N GLU A 142 0.78 0.36 -11.93
CA GLU A 142 0.98 1.38 -10.90
C GLU A 142 1.18 0.78 -9.50
N LYS A 143 0.53 -0.35 -9.17
CA LYS A 143 0.86 -1.13 -7.95
C LYS A 143 2.32 -1.55 -7.97
N ASN A 144 2.77 -2.17 -9.06
CA ASN A 144 4.14 -2.71 -9.14
C ASN A 144 5.18 -1.59 -9.06
N GLU A 145 4.93 -0.43 -9.70
CA GLU A 145 5.79 0.74 -9.57
C GLU A 145 5.84 1.28 -8.14
N LEU A 146 4.70 1.26 -7.43
CA LEU A 146 4.60 1.66 -6.03
C LEU A 146 5.40 0.70 -5.13
N LEU A 147 5.27 -0.62 -5.31
CA LEU A 147 6.08 -1.62 -4.58
C LEU A 147 7.58 -1.53 -4.90
N LEU A 148 7.96 -1.21 -6.13
CA LEU A 148 9.36 -1.04 -6.53
C LEU A 148 10.04 0.17 -5.86
N SER A 149 9.28 1.22 -5.50
CA SER A 149 9.84 2.31 -4.67
C SER A 149 10.29 1.83 -3.30
N PHE A 150 9.67 0.76 -2.81
CA PHE A 150 9.80 0.28 -1.45
C PHE A 150 10.91 -0.77 -1.30
N HIS A 151 11.08 -1.66 -2.29
CA HIS A 151 12.10 -2.71 -2.25
C HIS A 151 13.54 -2.23 -2.52
N ARG A 152 13.77 -0.95 -2.87
CA ARG A 152 15.10 -0.42 -3.24
C ARG A 152 15.97 0.10 -2.10
N GLN A 153 15.68 -0.22 -0.83
CA GLN A 153 16.55 0.19 0.29
C GLN A 153 17.17 -0.98 1.06
N PRO A 154 18.04 -1.78 0.43
CA PRO A 154 18.93 -2.70 1.15
C PRO A 154 20.11 -1.99 1.84
N VAL A 155 20.22 -0.65 1.80
CA VAL A 155 21.45 0.07 2.16
C VAL A 155 21.54 0.47 3.65
N ILE A 156 20.52 0.20 4.47
CA ILE A 156 20.56 0.53 5.91
C ILE A 156 21.43 -0.47 6.71
N TRP A 157 21.79 -1.60 6.11
CA TRP A 157 22.42 -2.74 6.80
C TRP A 157 23.95 -2.78 6.73
N PHE A 158 24.60 -1.80 6.10
CA PHE A 158 26.06 -1.74 6.00
C PHE A 158 26.63 -0.61 6.87
N PRO A 159 27.26 -0.93 8.01
CA PRO A 159 28.03 0.06 8.76
C PRO A 159 29.36 0.26 8.03
N TRP A 160 29.40 1.19 7.08
CA TRP A 160 30.67 1.71 6.55
C TRP A 160 30.79 3.19 6.92
N PHE A 161 31.05 3.44 8.20
CA PHE A 161 31.81 4.58 8.74
C PHE A 161 32.49 4.12 10.04
#